data_AF-U2UQW0-F1
#
_entry.id   AF-U2UQW0-F1
#
_cell.length_a   1.000
_cell.length_b   1.000
_cell.length_c   1.000
_cell.angle_alpha   90.00
_cell.angle_beta   90.00
_cell.angle_gamma   90.00
#
_symmetry.space_group_name_H-M   'P 1'
#
loop_
_entity.id
_entity.type
_entity.pdbx_description
1 polymer ?
#
loop_
_entity_poly.entity_id
_entity_poly.type
_entity_poly.pdbx_seq_one_letter_code
_entity_poly.pdbx_strand_id
1 'polypeptide(L)'
;MLQKTIEYAKQLNRMKVSQSVIEESSRIFEVLPETSSQLADPMIPLEKRHEIIDSVFPAEVRDILKLLVDDNSVSSWQEIADEYQKLSNAEATTLRVKLRYVTKPTEEQLLKIKKFVTDRYQMNHTRFELEKDESLGGGFILEVGNDQYDWSTRGRREQFLQEIQNTRSSLTSDADIMTILRSSVDSFDLKAEKKEIGFVESVGDGIVILDGLDHAMYGEVILFDSGVKGMVQNIERDRIGVILFGDEADIAEGSRGIRTGKRAGIPVGDQYLGRVIDALGAPVDGLGQIPADGYRAIEQPAPGIIDRKSVSEPLQTGILAIDSMFPIGRGQRELIIGDRQT
;
A
#
# COMPACT_ATOMS: atom_id res chain seq x y z
N MET A 1 -31.92 4.52 -30.68
CA MET A 1 -31.60 3.92 -29.37
C MET A 1 -30.09 4.01 -29.11
N LEU A 2 -29.25 3.11 -29.65
CA LEU A 2 -27.81 3.03 -29.32
C LEU A 2 -27.00 4.33 -29.39
N GLN A 3 -27.23 5.19 -30.39
CA GLN A 3 -26.43 6.42 -30.54
C GLN A 3 -26.73 7.48 -29.47
N LYS A 4 -27.96 7.52 -28.95
CA LYS A 4 -28.36 8.39 -27.83
C LYS A 4 -27.82 7.86 -26.49
N THR A 5 -27.84 6.53 -26.29
CA THR A 5 -27.26 5.87 -25.11
C THR A 5 -25.80 6.25 -24.90
N ILE A 6 -25.00 6.19 -25.98
CA ILE A 6 -23.58 6.56 -25.95
C ILE A 6 -23.38 8.06 -25.67
N GLU A 7 -24.29 8.92 -26.15
CA GLU A 7 -24.21 10.36 -25.93
C GLU A 7 -24.46 10.74 -24.47
N TYR A 8 -25.48 10.14 -23.83
CA TYR A 8 -25.76 10.32 -22.41
C TYR A 8 -24.64 9.77 -21.53
N ALA A 9 -24.07 8.60 -21.86
CA ALA A 9 -22.90 8.06 -21.15
C ALA A 9 -21.68 9.00 -21.25
N LYS A 10 -21.44 9.61 -22.43
CA LYS A 10 -20.39 10.63 -22.59
C LYS A 10 -20.67 11.90 -21.79
N GLN A 11 -21.92 12.32 -21.64
CA GLN A 11 -22.28 13.47 -20.82
C GLN A 11 -22.05 13.20 -19.32
N LEU A 12 -22.45 12.04 -18.82
CA LEU A 12 -22.13 11.59 -17.46
C LEU A 12 -20.61 11.64 -17.22
N ASN A 13 -19.81 11.21 -18.21
CA ASN A 13 -18.36 11.23 -18.09
C ASN A 13 -17.78 12.67 -18.10
N ARG A 14 -18.32 13.56 -18.93
CA ARG A 14 -17.95 14.99 -18.92
C ARG A 14 -18.28 15.67 -17.59
N MET A 15 -19.38 15.28 -16.95
CA MET A 15 -19.80 15.78 -15.64
C MET A 15 -18.99 15.17 -14.49
N LYS A 16 -18.11 14.20 -14.76
CA LYS A 16 -17.28 13.50 -13.76
C LYS A 16 -18.10 12.89 -12.62
N VAL A 17 -19.24 12.28 -12.96
CA VAL A 17 -20.10 11.60 -11.97
C VAL A 17 -19.35 10.37 -11.42
N SER A 18 -19.30 10.19 -10.11
CA SER A 18 -18.58 9.05 -9.54
C SER A 18 -19.26 7.72 -9.92
N GLN A 19 -18.47 6.66 -10.09
CA GLN A 19 -19.01 5.34 -10.41
C GLN A 19 -19.96 4.82 -9.32
N SER A 20 -19.68 5.13 -8.06
CA SER A 20 -20.55 4.79 -6.92
C SER A 20 -21.96 5.35 -7.08
N VAL A 21 -22.09 6.57 -7.59
CA VAL A 21 -23.39 7.24 -7.79
C VAL A 21 -24.18 6.62 -8.95
N ILE A 22 -23.49 6.17 -10.00
CA ILE A 22 -24.12 5.42 -11.10
C ILE A 22 -24.62 4.06 -10.61
N GLU A 23 -23.80 3.35 -9.84
CA GLU A 23 -24.18 2.05 -9.24
C GLU A 23 -25.35 2.20 -8.26
N GLU A 24 -25.35 3.24 -7.42
CA GLU A 24 -26.45 3.56 -6.52
C GLU A 24 -27.75 3.85 -7.29
N SER A 25 -27.67 4.63 -8.36
CA SER A 25 -28.81 4.96 -9.21
C SER A 25 -29.38 3.73 -9.92
N SER A 26 -28.54 2.83 -10.41
CA SER A 26 -28.98 1.54 -10.98
C SER A 26 -29.63 0.65 -9.92
N ARG A 27 -29.08 0.58 -8.71
CA ARG A 27 -29.69 -0.17 -7.59
C ARG A 27 -31.07 0.37 -7.21
N ILE A 28 -31.29 1.68 -7.26
CA ILE A 28 -32.60 2.28 -7.01
C ILE A 28 -33.64 1.71 -7.99
N PHE A 29 -33.31 1.62 -9.29
CA PHE A 29 -34.20 1.04 -10.29
C PHE A 29 -34.45 -0.46 -10.10
N GLU A 30 -33.46 -1.21 -9.60
CA GLU A 30 -33.59 -2.64 -9.30
C GLU A 30 -34.47 -2.90 -8.06
N VAL A 31 -34.28 -2.11 -7.00
CA VAL A 31 -34.99 -2.28 -5.72
C VAL A 31 -36.41 -1.72 -5.78
N LEU A 32 -36.64 -0.67 -6.57
CA LEU A 32 -37.93 -0.02 -6.74
C LEU A 32 -38.40 -0.09 -8.21
N PRO A 33 -38.85 -1.25 -8.72
CA PRO A 33 -39.31 -1.37 -10.10
C PRO A 33 -40.54 -0.49 -10.41
N GLU A 34 -41.27 -0.09 -9.37
CA GLU A 34 -42.40 0.84 -9.47
C GLU A 34 -41.97 2.26 -9.88
N THR A 35 -40.79 2.73 -9.45
CA THR A 35 -40.30 4.07 -9.84
C THR A 35 -39.96 4.10 -11.32
N SER A 36 -39.38 3.02 -11.87
CA SER A 36 -39.14 2.90 -13.32
C SER A 36 -40.45 2.97 -14.11
N SER A 37 -41.46 2.22 -13.65
CA SER A 37 -42.79 2.19 -14.28
C SER A 37 -43.49 3.56 -14.23
N GLN A 38 -43.41 4.27 -13.10
CA GLN A 38 -43.99 5.60 -12.95
C GLN A 38 -43.28 6.67 -13.80
N LEU A 39 -41.96 6.57 -13.95
CA LEU A 39 -41.21 7.51 -14.79
C LEU A 39 -41.44 7.26 -16.30
N ALA A 40 -41.72 6.02 -16.69
CA ALA A 40 -42.04 5.63 -18.06
C ALA A 40 -43.52 5.80 -18.44
N ASP A 41 -44.42 6.06 -17.49
CA ASP A 41 -45.86 6.22 -17.74
C ASP A 41 -46.18 7.63 -18.27
N PRO A 42 -46.61 7.77 -19.54
CA PRO A 42 -46.97 9.07 -20.12
C PRO A 42 -48.26 9.67 -19.54
N MET A 43 -49.07 8.90 -18.80
CA MET A 43 -50.26 9.41 -18.13
C MET A 43 -49.93 10.22 -16.87
N ILE A 44 -48.71 10.13 -16.35
CA ILE A 44 -48.25 10.92 -15.21
C ILE A 44 -47.70 12.27 -15.71
N PRO A 45 -48.19 13.41 -15.18
CA PRO A 45 -47.68 14.73 -15.52
C PRO A 45 -46.15 14.82 -15.37
N LEU A 46 -45.52 15.51 -16.31
CA LEU A 46 -44.05 15.60 -16.40
C LEU A 46 -43.43 16.21 -15.13
N GLU A 47 -44.09 17.22 -14.56
CA GLU A 47 -43.71 17.86 -13.29
C GLU A 47 -43.62 16.85 -12.13
N LYS A 48 -44.60 15.94 -12.04
CA LYS A 48 -44.64 14.91 -10.99
C LYS A 48 -43.57 13.84 -11.20
N ARG A 49 -43.22 13.54 -12.45
CA ARG A 49 -42.10 12.62 -12.77
C ARG A 49 -40.75 13.24 -12.41
N HIS A 50 -40.58 14.55 -12.62
CA HIS A 50 -39.38 15.28 -12.20
C HIS A 50 -39.24 15.33 -10.66
N GLU A 51 -40.33 15.51 -9.91
CA GLU A 51 -40.31 15.48 -8.44
C GLU A 51 -39.88 14.10 -7.88
N ILE A 52 -40.27 13.02 -8.53
CA ILE A 52 -39.82 11.66 -8.17
C ILE A 52 -38.30 11.55 -8.36
N ILE A 53 -37.75 12.11 -9.44
CA ILE A 53 -36.30 12.11 -9.68
C ILE A 53 -35.58 12.91 -8.58
N ASP A 54 -36.10 14.09 -8.24
CA ASP A 54 -35.48 14.96 -7.24
C ASP A 54 -35.52 14.41 -5.81
N SER A 55 -36.47 13.51 -5.50
CA SER A 55 -36.61 12.92 -4.17
C SER A 55 -35.86 11.59 -4.02
N VAL A 56 -35.73 10.82 -5.09
CA VAL A 56 -35.19 9.45 -5.01
C VAL A 56 -33.72 9.38 -5.44
N PHE A 57 -33.28 10.17 -6.43
CA PHE A 57 -31.96 10.01 -7.03
C PHE A 57 -30.92 11.03 -6.53
N PRO A 58 -29.62 10.68 -6.54
CA PRO A 58 -28.51 11.59 -6.24
C PRO A 58 -28.49 12.79 -7.20
N ALA A 59 -28.03 13.96 -6.72
CA ALA A 59 -28.07 15.23 -7.46
C ALA A 59 -27.33 15.18 -8.81
N GLU A 60 -26.27 14.39 -8.87
CA GLU A 60 -25.32 14.30 -9.97
C GLU A 60 -25.92 13.65 -11.24
N VAL A 61 -26.99 12.85 -11.09
CA VAL A 61 -27.64 12.12 -12.20
C VAL A 61 -29.00 12.71 -12.58
N ARG A 62 -29.56 13.63 -11.79
CA ARG A 62 -30.94 14.11 -11.95
C ARG A 62 -31.19 14.76 -13.30
N ASP A 63 -30.26 15.59 -13.76
CA ASP A 63 -30.40 16.31 -15.03
C ASP A 63 -30.50 15.34 -16.20
N ILE A 64 -29.70 14.26 -16.17
CA ILE A 64 -29.72 13.23 -17.21
C ILE A 64 -30.97 12.36 -17.09
N LEU A 65 -31.41 12.03 -15.88
CA LEU A 65 -32.66 11.30 -15.67
C LEU A 65 -33.89 12.10 -16.13
N LYS A 66 -33.91 13.43 -15.89
CA LYS A 66 -34.97 14.32 -16.37
C LYS A 66 -35.00 14.37 -17.89
N LEU A 67 -33.84 14.48 -18.54
CA LEU A 67 -33.73 14.40 -20.00
C LEU A 67 -34.23 13.05 -20.54
N LEU A 68 -33.93 11.94 -19.85
CA LEU A 68 -34.42 10.61 -20.23
C LEU A 68 -35.94 10.47 -20.07
N VAL A 69 -36.54 11.09 -19.05
CA VAL A 69 -38.00 11.16 -18.87
C VAL A 69 -38.65 11.97 -19.98
N ASP A 70 -38.07 13.11 -20.33
CA ASP A 70 -38.57 14.01 -21.37
C ASP A 70 -38.51 13.34 -22.76
N ASP A 71 -37.46 12.55 -23.01
CA ASP A 71 -37.25 11.73 -24.21
C ASP A 71 -38.01 10.38 -24.19
N ASN A 72 -38.78 10.09 -23.14
CA ASN A 72 -39.49 8.82 -22.92
C ASN A 72 -38.57 7.58 -23.07
N SER A 73 -37.32 7.70 -22.63
CA SER A 73 -36.24 6.72 -22.82
C SER A 73 -35.62 6.25 -21.50
N VAL A 74 -36.35 6.36 -20.38
CA VAL A 74 -35.90 5.98 -19.02
C VAL A 74 -35.51 4.51 -18.91
N SER A 75 -36.17 3.63 -19.68
CA SER A 75 -35.87 2.19 -19.72
C SER A 75 -34.46 1.88 -20.25
N SER A 76 -33.80 2.83 -20.91
CA SER A 76 -32.43 2.69 -21.39
C SER A 76 -31.37 3.00 -20.33
N TRP A 77 -31.74 3.36 -19.09
CA TRP A 77 -30.78 3.68 -18.02
C TRP A 77 -29.71 2.58 -17.83
N GLN A 78 -30.11 1.31 -17.80
CA GLN A 78 -29.17 0.21 -17.60
C GLN A 78 -28.13 0.13 -18.71
N GLU A 79 -28.54 0.35 -19.97
CA GLU A 79 -27.63 0.39 -21.11
C GLU A 79 -26.67 1.60 -21.05
N ILE A 80 -27.14 2.74 -20.52
CA ILE A 80 -26.32 3.94 -20.32
C ILE A 80 -25.30 3.69 -19.21
N ALA A 81 -25.71 3.05 -18.11
CA ALA A 81 -24.81 2.69 -17.01
C ALA A 81 -23.72 1.70 -17.47
N ASP A 82 -24.09 0.70 -18.28
CA ASP A 82 -23.14 -0.26 -18.85
C ASP A 82 -22.15 0.41 -19.82
N GLU A 83 -22.62 1.29 -20.71
CA GLU A 83 -21.75 2.05 -21.63
C GLU A 83 -20.88 3.07 -20.88
N TYR A 84 -21.41 3.70 -19.83
CA TYR A 84 -20.64 4.56 -18.93
C TYR A 84 -19.52 3.76 -18.27
N GLN A 85 -19.82 2.56 -17.76
CA GLN A 85 -18.82 1.70 -17.15
C GLN A 85 -17.76 1.23 -18.14
N LYS A 86 -18.13 0.95 -19.40
CA LYS A 86 -17.16 0.66 -20.48
C LYS A 86 -16.26 1.86 -20.79
N LEU A 87 -16.83 3.06 -20.88
CA LEU A 87 -16.08 4.30 -21.15
C LEU A 87 -15.15 4.66 -20.00
N SER A 88 -15.65 4.57 -18.76
CA SER A 88 -14.88 4.75 -17.54
C SER A 88 -13.75 3.72 -17.45
N ASN A 89 -14.04 2.44 -17.70
CA ASN A 89 -13.04 1.37 -17.71
C ASN A 89 -12.00 1.55 -18.83
N ALA A 90 -12.38 2.08 -19.99
CA ALA A 90 -11.45 2.41 -21.09
C ALA A 90 -10.50 3.56 -20.72
N GLU A 91 -10.97 4.56 -19.98
CA GLU A 91 -10.11 5.63 -19.44
C GLU A 91 -9.27 5.12 -18.26
N ALA A 92 -9.82 4.25 -17.41
CA ALA A 92 -9.12 3.62 -16.29
C ALA A 92 -8.05 2.59 -16.75
N THR A 93 -8.23 1.97 -17.93
CA THR A 93 -7.22 1.06 -18.52
C THR A 93 -6.06 1.77 -19.20
N THR A 94 -6.05 3.11 -19.22
CA THR A 94 -4.86 3.86 -19.66
C THR A 94 -3.84 3.86 -18.54
N LEU A 95 -2.92 2.90 -18.57
CA LEU A 95 -1.82 2.83 -17.61
C LEU A 95 -0.97 4.10 -17.72
N ARG A 96 -0.95 4.90 -16.65
CA ARG A 96 -0.11 6.09 -16.55
C ARG A 96 1.32 5.65 -16.25
N VAL A 97 2.23 6.09 -17.11
CA VAL A 97 3.66 5.81 -16.99
C VAL A 97 4.38 7.14 -16.84
N LYS A 98 4.97 7.37 -15.68
CA LYS A 98 5.71 8.57 -15.36
C LYS A 98 7.20 8.25 -15.38
N LEU A 99 7.97 8.94 -16.22
CA LEU A 99 9.41 8.80 -16.32
C LEU A 99 10.08 10.07 -15.81
N ARG A 100 10.71 9.99 -14.64
CA ARG A 100 11.52 11.08 -14.07
C ARG A 100 12.97 10.93 -14.50
N TYR A 101 13.60 12.00 -14.98
CA TYR A 101 14.98 11.97 -15.48
C TYR A 101 15.75 13.26 -15.19
N VAL A 102 17.07 13.14 -15.02
CA VAL A 102 17.98 14.31 -14.94
C VAL A 102 18.38 14.77 -16.34
N THR A 103 18.86 13.83 -17.15
CA THR A 103 19.29 14.04 -18.53
C THR A 103 18.27 13.39 -19.44
N LYS A 104 17.80 14.11 -20.45
CA LYS A 104 16.79 13.60 -21.38
C LYS A 104 17.25 12.25 -21.95
N PRO A 105 16.47 11.17 -21.80
CA PRO A 105 16.87 9.87 -22.32
C PRO A 105 16.94 9.92 -23.84
N THR A 106 17.91 9.21 -24.42
CA THR A 106 18.05 9.07 -25.87
C THR A 106 16.85 8.35 -26.46
N GLU A 107 16.56 8.53 -27.76
CA GLU A 107 15.45 7.84 -28.43
C GLU A 107 15.53 6.31 -28.30
N GLU A 108 16.75 5.74 -28.38
CA GLU A 108 16.97 4.31 -28.16
C GLU A 108 16.60 3.86 -26.74
N GLN A 109 16.90 4.70 -25.73
CA GLN A 109 16.59 4.40 -24.33
C GLN A 109 15.08 4.47 -24.10
N LEU A 110 14.40 5.47 -24.66
CA LEU A 110 12.94 5.57 -24.64
C LEU A 110 12.28 4.38 -25.31
N LEU A 111 12.83 3.89 -26.43
CA LEU A 111 12.31 2.70 -27.11
C LEU A 111 12.44 1.45 -26.23
N LYS A 112 13.59 1.27 -25.56
CA LYS A 112 13.83 0.17 -24.62
C LYS A 112 12.88 0.25 -23.41
N ILE A 113 12.66 1.43 -22.85
CA ILE A 113 11.73 1.64 -21.72
C ILE A 113 10.30 1.34 -22.14
N LYS A 114 9.87 1.83 -23.30
CA LYS A 114 8.53 1.52 -23.84
C LYS A 114 8.36 0.02 -24.04
N LYS A 115 9.33 -0.64 -24.65
CA LYS A 115 9.33 -2.10 -24.84
C LYS A 115 9.25 -2.84 -23.50
N PHE A 116 10.03 -2.41 -22.50
CA PHE A 116 9.99 -3.00 -21.16
C PHE A 116 8.60 -2.90 -20.52
N VAL A 117 7.94 -1.74 -20.62
CA VAL A 117 6.58 -1.55 -20.09
C VAL A 117 5.57 -2.41 -20.83
N THR A 118 5.62 -2.44 -22.18
CA THR A 118 4.71 -3.26 -22.99
C THR A 118 4.88 -4.75 -22.72
N ASP A 119 6.13 -5.24 -22.67
CA ASP A 119 6.43 -6.65 -22.43
C ASP A 119 5.99 -7.11 -21.02
N ARG A 120 6.14 -6.23 -20.02
CA ARG A 120 5.84 -6.56 -18.62
C ARG A 120 4.37 -6.40 -18.24
N TYR A 121 3.69 -5.37 -18.73
CA TYR A 121 2.30 -5.05 -18.35
C TYR A 121 1.26 -5.46 -19.39
N GLN A 122 1.66 -5.86 -20.61
CA GLN A 122 0.77 -6.35 -21.67
C GLN A 122 -0.38 -5.40 -22.05
N MET A 123 -0.21 -4.08 -21.84
CA MET A 123 -1.23 -3.07 -22.10
C MET A 123 -0.99 -2.31 -23.41
N ASN A 124 -2.06 -2.13 -24.19
CA ASN A 124 -2.02 -1.52 -25.53
C ASN A 124 -2.09 0.02 -25.53
N HIS A 125 -2.59 0.64 -24.45
CA HIS A 125 -2.70 2.09 -24.33
C HIS A 125 -1.99 2.58 -23.07
N THR A 126 -0.83 3.21 -23.25
CA THR A 126 0.01 3.75 -22.17
C THR A 126 0.19 5.25 -22.38
N ARG A 127 -0.08 6.03 -21.34
CA ARG A 127 0.18 7.48 -21.35
C ARG A 127 1.53 7.74 -20.72
N PHE A 128 2.51 8.13 -21.53
CA PHE A 128 3.85 8.46 -21.06
C PHE A 128 3.96 9.93 -20.70
N GLU A 129 4.28 10.21 -19.44
CA GLU A 129 4.56 11.54 -18.93
C GLU A 129 6.04 11.66 -18.57
N LEU A 130 6.70 12.66 -19.15
CA LEU A 130 8.13 12.91 -19.01
C LEU A 130 8.34 14.09 -18.06
N GLU A 131 8.92 13.84 -16.89
CA GLU A 131 9.21 14.87 -15.90
C GLU A 131 10.72 15.01 -15.72
N LYS A 132 11.22 16.25 -15.82
CA LYS A 132 12.62 16.54 -15.52
C LYS A 132 12.76 16.74 -14.02
N ASP A 133 13.65 15.97 -13.41
CA ASP A 133 13.90 16.01 -11.97
C ASP A 133 15.40 16.04 -11.71
N GLU A 134 15.90 17.18 -11.22
CA GLU A 134 17.33 17.40 -10.95
C GLU A 134 17.77 16.77 -9.61
N SER A 135 16.84 16.39 -8.73
CA SER A 135 17.13 15.81 -7.41
C SER A 135 17.70 14.40 -7.47
N LEU A 136 17.51 13.70 -8.59
CA LEU A 136 17.97 12.32 -8.78
C LEU A 136 19.51 12.20 -8.88
N GLY A 137 20.21 13.31 -9.13
CA GLY A 137 21.66 13.38 -9.34
C GLY A 137 22.16 12.73 -10.64
N GLY A 138 21.57 11.59 -11.06
CA GLY A 138 21.77 10.95 -12.35
C GLY A 138 20.88 9.72 -12.55
N GLY A 139 20.60 9.36 -13.80
CA GLY A 139 19.73 8.23 -14.17
C GLY A 139 18.27 8.61 -14.39
N PHE A 140 17.38 7.61 -14.28
CA PHE A 140 15.93 7.77 -14.44
C PHE A 140 15.17 6.84 -13.49
N ILE A 141 13.98 7.29 -13.09
CA ILE A 141 13.01 6.51 -12.30
C ILE A 141 11.76 6.33 -13.17
N LEU A 142 11.29 5.10 -13.27
CA LEU A 142 10.08 4.73 -13.99
C LEU A 142 9.00 4.36 -12.98
N GLU A 143 7.89 5.08 -13.00
CA GLU A 143 6.70 4.81 -12.20
C GLU A 143 5.57 4.35 -13.14
N VAL A 144 5.00 3.18 -12.87
CA VAL A 144 3.94 2.55 -13.64
C VAL A 144 2.81 2.19 -12.69
N GLY A 145 1.79 3.05 -12.60
CA GLY A 145 0.81 2.96 -11.52
C GLY A 145 1.50 3.04 -10.15
N ASN A 146 1.34 2.01 -9.33
CA ASN A 146 1.94 1.88 -8.00
C ASN A 146 3.31 1.17 -8.01
N ASP A 147 3.80 0.76 -9.18
CA ASP A 147 5.12 0.15 -9.32
C ASP A 147 6.19 1.19 -9.66
N GLN A 148 7.33 1.10 -9.00
CA GLN A 148 8.50 1.93 -9.24
C GLN A 148 9.73 1.07 -9.56
N TYR A 149 10.45 1.48 -10.60
CA TYR A 149 11.77 0.97 -10.96
C TYR A 149 12.77 2.11 -10.91
N ASP A 150 13.71 2.01 -9.96
CA ASP A 150 14.71 3.03 -9.72
C ASP A 150 16.06 2.63 -10.37
N TRP A 151 16.43 3.32 -11.45
CA TRP A 151 17.76 3.22 -12.07
C TRP A 151 18.64 4.45 -11.80
N SER A 152 18.28 5.26 -10.79
CA SER A 152 19.05 6.44 -10.39
C SER A 152 20.38 6.05 -9.74
N THR A 153 21.33 6.99 -9.71
CA THR A 153 22.61 6.79 -9.03
C THR A 153 22.44 6.48 -7.53
N ARG A 154 21.38 6.99 -6.89
CA ARG A 154 21.06 6.71 -5.49
C ARG A 154 20.58 5.27 -5.32
N GLY A 155 19.59 4.83 -6.11
CA GLY A 155 19.09 3.45 -6.08
C GLY A 155 20.21 2.43 -6.34
N ARG A 156 21.09 2.73 -7.30
CA ARG A 156 22.31 1.92 -7.58
C ARG A 156 23.21 1.78 -6.36
N ARG A 157 23.47 2.88 -5.66
CA ARG A 157 24.32 2.88 -4.46
C ARG A 157 23.70 2.07 -3.34
N GLU A 158 22.39 2.21 -3.11
CA GLU A 158 21.68 1.45 -2.07
C GLU A 158 21.72 -0.05 -2.34
N GLN A 159 21.42 -0.48 -3.58
CA GLN A 159 21.54 -1.88 -3.99
C GLN A 159 22.95 -2.43 -3.80
N PHE A 160 23.97 -1.67 -4.20
CA PHE A 160 25.37 -2.05 -4.04
C PHE A 160 25.78 -2.17 -2.56
N LEU A 161 25.38 -1.23 -1.71
CA LEU A 161 25.67 -1.29 -0.27
C LEU A 161 25.02 -2.49 0.40
N GLN A 162 23.80 -2.83 0.01
CA GLN A 162 23.07 -3.98 0.54
C GLN A 162 23.75 -5.29 0.13
N GLU A 163 24.21 -5.40 -1.11
CA GLU A 163 24.97 -6.56 -1.60
C GLU A 163 26.31 -6.71 -0.86
N ILE A 164 27.02 -5.61 -0.61
CA ILE A 164 28.24 -5.62 0.21
C ILE A 164 27.94 -6.07 1.65
N GLN A 165 26.87 -5.57 2.28
CA GLN A 165 26.54 -5.97 3.65
C GLN A 165 26.25 -7.47 3.76
N ASN A 166 25.45 -8.01 2.84
CA ASN A 166 25.18 -9.45 2.75
C ASN A 166 26.47 -10.26 2.54
N THR A 167 27.42 -9.71 1.78
CA THR A 167 28.72 -10.34 1.55
C THR A 167 29.66 -10.21 2.77
N ARG A 168 29.56 -9.15 3.58
CA ARG A 168 30.42 -8.95 4.76
C ARG A 168 30.05 -9.84 5.94
N SER A 169 28.78 -10.22 6.08
CA SER A 169 28.33 -11.17 7.12
C SER A 169 28.99 -12.56 7.01
N SER A 170 29.69 -12.88 5.93
CA SER A 170 30.39 -14.15 5.73
C SER A 170 31.92 -14.10 5.90
N LEU A 171 32.52 -12.97 6.32
CA LEU A 171 33.97 -12.76 6.23
C LEU A 171 34.65 -12.52 7.59
N THR A 172 35.83 -13.13 7.80
CA THR A 172 36.62 -13.09 9.05
C THR A 172 38.05 -12.53 8.89
N SER A 173 38.49 -12.12 7.69
CA SER A 173 39.89 -11.71 7.44
C SER A 173 40.03 -10.51 6.48
N ASP A 174 40.93 -9.56 6.77
CA ASP A 174 41.08 -8.28 6.05
C ASP A 174 41.66 -8.39 4.62
N ALA A 175 42.48 -9.41 4.33
CA ALA A 175 43.12 -9.58 3.02
C ALA A 175 42.14 -10.02 1.91
N ASP A 176 41.06 -10.71 2.28
CA ASP A 176 40.01 -11.15 1.35
C ASP A 176 39.04 -10.02 1.00
N ILE A 177 38.95 -8.98 1.84
CA ILE A 177 38.01 -7.87 1.67
C ILE A 177 38.29 -7.08 0.39
N MET A 178 39.55 -6.76 0.09
CA MET A 178 39.93 -5.98 -1.10
C MET A 178 39.65 -6.73 -2.42
N THR A 179 39.96 -8.03 -2.45
CA THR A 179 39.76 -8.87 -3.63
C THR A 179 38.28 -9.12 -3.88
N ILE A 180 37.51 -9.38 -2.83
CA ILE A 180 36.07 -9.59 -2.91
C ILE A 180 35.36 -8.28 -3.27
N LEU A 181 35.73 -7.13 -2.67
CA LEU A 181 35.18 -5.83 -3.05
C LEU A 181 35.42 -5.52 -4.53
N ARG A 182 36.62 -5.82 -5.06
CA ARG A 182 36.88 -5.68 -6.50
C ARG A 182 36.00 -6.59 -7.33
N SER A 183 35.89 -7.87 -6.98
CA SER A 183 35.00 -8.79 -7.70
C SER A 183 33.53 -8.39 -7.61
N SER A 184 33.07 -7.90 -6.45
CA SER A 184 31.70 -7.43 -6.25
C SER A 184 31.42 -6.15 -7.03
N VAL A 185 32.41 -5.26 -7.20
CA VAL A 185 32.30 -4.10 -8.12
C VAL A 185 32.23 -4.56 -9.57
N ASP A 186 33.06 -5.53 -9.96
CA ASP A 186 33.13 -6.02 -11.35
C ASP A 186 31.90 -6.87 -11.73
N SER A 187 31.28 -7.56 -10.77
CA SER A 187 30.11 -8.43 -10.99
C SER A 187 28.77 -7.77 -10.66
N PHE A 188 28.75 -6.50 -10.23
CA PHE A 188 27.50 -5.82 -9.87
C PHE A 188 26.64 -5.60 -11.11
N ASP A 189 25.58 -6.41 -11.25
CA ASP A 189 24.56 -6.23 -12.27
C ASP A 189 23.30 -5.61 -11.66
N LEU A 190 22.82 -4.55 -12.31
CA LEU A 190 21.73 -3.72 -11.82
C LEU A 190 20.40 -4.47 -11.95
N LYS A 191 19.94 -5.05 -10.83
CA LYS A 191 18.62 -5.66 -10.78
C LYS A 191 17.57 -4.56 -10.73
N ALA A 192 16.74 -4.50 -11.77
CA ALA A 192 15.52 -3.72 -11.79
C ALA A 192 14.49 -4.38 -10.86
N GLU A 193 14.67 -4.24 -9.56
CA GLU A 193 13.71 -4.70 -8.56
C GLU A 193 12.48 -3.80 -8.60
N LYS A 194 11.32 -4.40 -8.88
CA LYS A 194 10.02 -3.76 -8.77
C LYS A 194 9.80 -3.43 -7.29
N LYS A 195 9.71 -2.14 -6.96
CA LYS A 195 9.23 -1.67 -5.66
C LYS A 195 7.80 -1.20 -5.83
N GLU A 196 6.95 -1.53 -4.88
CA GLU A 196 5.59 -0.99 -4.86
C GLU A 196 5.56 0.19 -3.89
N ILE A 197 5.01 1.31 -4.38
CA ILE A 197 4.99 2.60 -3.72
C ILE A 197 3.56 3.05 -3.47
N GLY A 198 3.36 3.79 -2.39
CA GLY A 198 2.12 4.48 -2.09
C GLY A 198 2.40 5.90 -1.64
N PHE A 199 1.37 6.73 -1.70
CA PHE A 199 1.44 8.14 -1.34
C PHE A 199 0.53 8.43 -0.15
N VAL A 200 1.02 9.26 0.77
CA VAL A 200 0.25 9.69 1.94
C VAL A 200 -0.88 10.60 1.49
N GLU A 201 -2.13 10.18 1.75
CA GLU A 201 -3.31 11.03 1.61
C GLU A 201 -3.48 11.92 2.84
N SER A 202 -3.27 11.36 4.03
CA SER A 202 -3.39 12.09 5.29
C SER A 202 -2.56 11.45 6.39
N VAL A 203 -2.19 12.28 7.36
CA VAL A 203 -1.47 11.89 8.56
C VAL A 203 -2.07 12.62 9.76
N GLY A 204 -2.20 11.92 10.89
CA GLY A 204 -2.60 12.51 12.16
C GLY A 204 -2.65 11.48 13.29
N ASP A 205 -2.28 11.93 14.49
CA ASP A 205 -2.24 11.12 15.72
C ASP A 205 -1.44 9.80 15.55
N GLY A 206 -0.36 9.84 14.77
CA GLY A 206 0.49 8.66 14.51
C GLY A 206 -0.12 7.65 13.54
N ILE A 207 -1.23 7.99 12.87
CA ILE A 207 -1.87 7.17 11.84
C ILE A 207 -1.66 7.84 10.48
N VAL A 208 -1.26 7.05 9.50
CA VAL A 208 -1.07 7.46 8.12
C VAL A 208 -2.03 6.68 7.23
N ILE A 209 -2.74 7.39 6.36
CA ILE A 209 -3.56 6.80 5.30
C ILE A 209 -2.79 6.91 3.99
N LEU A 210 -2.52 5.77 3.37
CA LEU A 210 -1.83 5.66 2.09
C LEU A 210 -2.82 5.28 0.98
N ASP A 211 -2.67 5.93 -0.17
CA ASP A 211 -3.17 5.48 -1.47
C ASP A 211 -2.10 4.65 -2.18
N GLY A 212 -2.52 3.60 -2.89
CA GLY A 212 -1.66 2.62 -3.54
C GLY A 212 -1.26 1.44 -2.64
N LEU A 213 -0.07 0.89 -2.85
CA LEU A 213 0.41 -0.33 -2.17
C LEU A 213 -0.57 -1.53 -2.25
N ASP A 214 -1.16 -1.75 -3.41
CA ASP A 214 -2.19 -2.76 -3.72
C ASP A 214 -1.95 -4.16 -3.14
N HIS A 215 -0.68 -4.59 -3.06
CA HIS A 215 -0.34 -5.92 -2.59
C HIS A 215 0.16 -5.95 -1.13
N ALA A 216 0.00 -4.87 -0.36
CA ALA A 216 0.38 -4.82 1.05
C ALA A 216 -0.35 -5.87 1.89
N MET A 217 0.37 -6.42 2.87
CA MET A 217 -0.17 -7.42 3.79
C MET A 217 -0.47 -6.80 5.15
N TYR A 218 -1.49 -7.32 5.82
CA TYR A 218 -1.72 -6.97 7.23
C TYR A 218 -0.49 -7.29 8.07
N GLY A 219 -0.09 -6.36 8.92
CA GLY A 219 1.12 -6.45 9.74
C GLY A 219 2.42 -6.27 8.97
N GLU A 220 2.39 -5.88 7.69
CA GLU A 220 3.59 -5.56 6.92
C GLU A 220 4.20 -4.22 7.36
N VAL A 221 5.53 -4.13 7.35
CA VAL A 221 6.24 -2.89 7.63
C VAL A 221 6.36 -2.04 6.36
N ILE A 222 5.98 -0.77 6.47
CA ILE A 222 6.16 0.26 5.45
C ILE A 222 7.31 1.17 5.88
N LEU A 223 8.19 1.51 4.92
CA LEU A 223 9.27 2.47 5.11
C LEU A 223 8.90 3.76 4.38
N PHE A 224 8.85 4.88 5.11
CA PHE A 224 8.61 6.19 4.53
C PHE A 224 9.92 6.84 4.06
N ASP A 225 9.83 7.79 3.14
CA ASP A 225 10.99 8.54 2.63
C ASP A 225 11.76 9.30 3.74
N SER A 226 11.08 9.65 4.84
CA SER A 226 11.70 10.22 6.05
C SER A 226 12.58 9.23 6.82
N GLY A 227 12.51 7.94 6.49
CA GLY A 227 13.16 6.85 7.22
C GLY A 227 12.33 6.31 8.39
N VAL A 228 11.21 6.97 8.72
CA VAL A 228 10.24 6.47 9.70
C VAL A 228 9.63 5.18 9.17
N LYS A 229 9.40 4.24 10.08
CA LYS A 229 8.72 2.97 9.78
C LYS A 229 7.31 3.00 10.33
N GLY A 230 6.41 2.32 9.66
CA GLY A 230 5.08 2.04 10.17
C GLY A 230 4.65 0.62 9.87
N MET A 231 3.52 0.21 10.43
CA MET A 231 2.93 -1.11 10.22
C MET A 231 1.50 -0.98 9.71
N VAL A 232 1.22 -1.76 8.67
CA VAL A 232 -0.12 -1.87 8.09
C VAL A 232 -1.07 -2.50 9.10
N GLN A 233 -2.10 -1.74 9.48
CA GLN A 233 -3.11 -2.15 10.44
C GLN A 233 -4.51 -2.25 9.83
N ASN A 234 -4.79 -1.50 8.76
CA ASN A 234 -6.06 -1.53 8.04
C ASN A 234 -5.83 -1.60 6.53
N ILE A 235 -6.63 -2.39 5.82
CA ILE A 235 -6.58 -2.52 4.36
C ILE A 235 -8.02 -2.38 3.86
N GLU A 236 -8.27 -1.28 3.16
CA GLU A 236 -9.52 -0.98 2.45
C GLU A 236 -9.32 -1.22 0.94
N ARG A 237 -10.37 -1.00 0.14
CA ARG A 237 -10.28 -1.21 -1.32
C ARG A 237 -9.24 -0.33 -1.99
N ASP A 238 -9.21 0.94 -1.60
CA ASP A 238 -8.40 1.97 -2.26
C ASP A 238 -7.42 2.63 -1.28
N ARG A 239 -7.39 2.19 -0.01
CA ARG A 239 -6.63 2.86 1.06
C ARG A 239 -6.04 1.89 2.05
N ILE A 240 -4.89 2.24 2.61
CA ILE A 240 -4.19 1.46 3.63
C ILE A 240 -3.92 2.33 4.84
N GLY A 241 -4.36 1.86 6.01
CA GLY A 241 -4.08 2.49 7.29
C GLY A 241 -2.79 1.92 7.89
N VAL A 242 -1.83 2.80 8.17
CA VAL A 242 -0.53 2.47 8.74
C VAL A 242 -0.34 3.19 10.07
N ILE A 243 0.05 2.46 11.10
CA ILE A 243 0.45 3.03 12.40
C ILE A 243 1.95 3.31 12.35
N LEU A 244 2.37 4.51 12.73
CA LEU A 244 3.77 4.91 12.77
C LEU A 244 4.48 4.40 14.03
N PHE A 245 5.75 4.03 13.87
CA PHE A 245 6.64 3.64 14.97
C PHE A 245 7.58 4.77 15.42
N GLY A 246 7.36 5.99 14.94
CA GLY A 246 8.18 7.16 15.21
C GLY A 246 7.38 8.45 15.10
N ASP A 247 8.09 9.57 15.01
CA ASP A 247 7.48 10.89 14.89
C ASP A 247 6.81 11.08 13.50
N GLU A 248 5.68 11.77 13.49
CA GLU A 248 4.95 12.14 12.28
C GLU A 248 5.43 13.46 11.66
N ALA A 249 6.27 14.25 12.37
CA ALA A 249 6.71 15.58 11.95
C ALA A 249 7.36 15.63 10.55
N ASP A 250 8.05 14.55 10.16
CA ASP A 250 8.73 14.44 8.86
C ASP A 250 7.87 13.76 7.77
N ILE A 251 6.59 13.49 8.06
CA ILE A 251 5.63 12.89 7.13
C ILE A 251 4.53 13.91 6.84
N ALA A 252 4.33 14.18 5.56
CA ALA A 252 3.29 15.08 5.06
C ALA A 252 2.45 14.41 3.95
N GLU A 253 1.32 15.02 3.59
CA GLU A 253 0.57 14.64 2.39
C GLU A 253 1.47 14.61 1.15
N GLY A 254 1.30 13.58 0.33
CA GLY A 254 2.15 13.30 -0.83
C GLY A 254 3.51 12.65 -0.50
N SER A 255 3.84 12.44 0.78
CA SER A 255 5.03 11.66 1.14
C SER A 255 4.91 10.24 0.63
N ARG A 256 6.04 9.64 0.26
CA ARG A 256 6.07 8.29 -0.29
C ARG A 256 6.34 7.26 0.79
N GLY A 257 5.57 6.17 0.75
CA GLY A 257 5.80 4.95 1.51
C GLY A 257 6.15 3.80 0.57
N ILE A 258 7.10 2.97 0.98
CA ILE A 258 7.49 1.76 0.23
C ILE A 258 7.29 0.51 1.09
N ARG A 259 6.87 -0.57 0.44
CA ARG A 259 6.73 -1.87 1.09
C ARG A 259 8.08 -2.52 1.36
N THR A 260 8.21 -3.12 2.54
CA THR A 260 9.40 -3.92 2.88
C THR A 260 9.24 -5.40 2.50
N GLY A 261 8.00 -5.86 2.23
CA GLY A 261 7.69 -7.28 2.00
C GLY A 261 7.81 -8.15 3.25
N LYS A 262 8.08 -7.55 4.42
CA LYS A 262 8.29 -8.26 5.68
C LYS A 262 7.21 -7.87 6.68
N ARG A 263 6.63 -8.87 7.34
CA ARG A 263 5.80 -8.65 8.52
C ARG A 263 6.62 -8.05 9.65
N ALA A 264 5.97 -7.28 10.50
CA ALA A 264 6.55 -6.70 11.69
C ALA A 264 7.24 -7.78 12.52
N GLY A 265 8.51 -7.53 12.79
CA GLY A 265 9.43 -8.50 13.35
C GLY A 265 10.65 -7.78 13.90
N ILE A 266 11.36 -8.49 14.78
CA ILE A 266 12.49 -7.96 15.53
C ILE A 266 13.71 -8.84 15.21
N PRO A 267 14.90 -8.24 15.03
CA PRO A 267 16.14 -9.00 14.99
C PRO A 267 16.37 -9.76 16.30
N VAL A 268 16.89 -10.99 16.21
CA VAL A 268 17.14 -11.84 17.39
C VAL A 268 18.54 -12.42 17.33
N GLY A 269 19.09 -12.76 18.51
CA GLY A 269 20.39 -13.41 18.64
C GLY A 269 20.91 -13.33 20.07
N ASP A 270 21.92 -14.14 20.39
CA ASP A 270 22.51 -14.18 21.74
C ASP A 270 23.26 -12.88 22.07
N GLN A 271 23.66 -12.11 21.05
CA GLN A 271 24.33 -10.81 21.18
C GLN A 271 23.46 -9.71 21.82
N TYR A 272 22.16 -9.96 21.96
CA TYR A 272 21.24 -9.05 22.66
C TYR A 272 21.33 -9.19 24.19
N LEU A 273 21.92 -10.25 24.72
CA LEU A 273 22.05 -10.47 26.16
C LEU A 273 22.87 -9.34 26.80
N GLY A 274 22.28 -8.67 27.79
CA GLY A 274 22.91 -7.57 28.52
C GLY A 274 22.86 -6.20 27.81
N ARG A 275 22.23 -6.11 26.64
CA ARG A 275 22.01 -4.85 25.91
C ARG A 275 20.69 -4.21 26.30
N VAL A 276 20.57 -2.89 26.08
CA VAL A 276 19.30 -2.17 26.19
C VAL A 276 18.82 -1.80 24.79
N ILE A 277 17.61 -2.26 24.46
CA ILE A 277 17.00 -2.07 23.15
C ILE A 277 15.63 -1.39 23.26
N ASP A 278 15.20 -0.75 22.18
CA ASP A 278 13.83 -0.29 22.01
C ASP A 278 12.88 -1.41 21.54
N ALA A 279 11.61 -1.06 21.36
CA ALA A 279 10.58 -1.99 20.90
C ALA A 279 10.78 -2.51 19.45
N LEU A 280 11.64 -1.87 18.66
CA LEU A 280 11.99 -2.28 17.30
C LEU A 280 13.28 -3.11 17.25
N GLY A 281 13.94 -3.33 18.39
CA GLY A 281 15.20 -4.05 18.52
C GLY A 281 16.44 -3.21 18.23
N ALA A 282 16.32 -1.88 18.13
CA ALA A 282 17.46 -1.00 17.98
C ALA A 282 18.13 -0.74 19.34
N PRO A 283 19.48 -0.73 19.42
CA PRO A 283 20.19 -0.47 20.68
C PRO A 283 20.07 1.00 21.09
N VAL A 284 19.71 1.22 22.36
CA VAL A 284 19.58 2.56 22.98
C VAL A 284 20.59 2.79 24.10
N ASP A 285 21.47 1.82 24.36
CA ASP A 285 22.55 1.88 25.36
C ASP A 285 23.81 2.63 24.90
N GLY A 286 23.87 3.07 23.64
CA GLY A 286 25.04 3.78 23.08
C GLY A 286 26.27 2.90 22.81
N LEU A 287 26.16 1.58 22.95
CA LEU A 287 27.28 0.63 22.74
C LEU A 287 27.45 0.19 21.27
N GLY A 288 26.79 0.86 20.34
CA GLY A 288 26.82 0.56 18.91
C GLY A 288 25.83 -0.54 18.49
N GLN A 289 25.90 -0.95 17.22
CA GLN A 289 24.97 -1.93 16.63
C GLN A 289 25.13 -3.33 17.24
N ILE A 290 24.03 -4.08 17.29
CA ILE A 290 24.00 -5.47 17.75
C ILE A 290 23.95 -6.37 16.50
N PRO A 291 24.94 -7.25 16.27
CA PRO A 291 24.84 -8.27 15.23
C PRO A 291 23.66 -9.20 15.53
N ALA A 292 22.77 -9.37 14.56
CA ALA A 292 21.61 -10.25 14.69
C ALA A 292 21.87 -11.58 13.99
N ASP A 293 21.53 -12.69 14.65
CA ASP A 293 21.64 -14.05 14.11
C ASP A 293 20.45 -14.41 13.23
N GLY A 294 19.31 -13.73 13.45
CA GLY A 294 18.10 -13.95 12.68
C GLY A 294 17.07 -12.85 12.85
N TYR A 295 15.91 -13.09 12.26
CA TYR A 295 14.76 -12.19 12.30
C TYR A 295 13.51 -13.00 12.65
N ARG A 296 12.75 -12.56 13.66
CA ARG A 296 11.50 -13.21 14.07
C ARG A 296 10.33 -12.25 13.94
N ALA A 297 9.25 -12.71 13.31
CA ALA A 297 7.98 -11.98 13.31
C ALA A 297 7.44 -11.87 14.75
N ILE A 298 6.83 -10.72 15.07
CA ILE A 298 6.22 -10.49 16.39
C ILE A 298 4.99 -11.38 16.56
N GLU A 299 4.14 -11.47 15.55
CA GLU A 299 2.93 -12.29 15.55
C GLU A 299 3.22 -13.73 15.11
N GLN A 300 4.03 -14.45 15.88
CA GLN A 300 4.19 -15.89 15.70
C GLN A 300 3.09 -16.67 16.45
N PRO A 301 2.54 -17.73 15.85
CA PRO A 301 1.57 -18.58 16.53
C PRO A 301 2.22 -19.23 17.76
N ALA A 302 1.45 -19.30 18.85
CA ALA A 302 1.91 -19.97 20.06
C ALA A 302 2.03 -21.50 19.84
N PRO A 303 2.91 -22.20 20.60
CA PRO A 303 3.00 -23.65 20.55
C PRO A 303 1.67 -24.34 20.86
N GLY A 304 1.34 -25.38 20.10
CA GLY A 304 0.13 -26.16 20.26
C GLY A 304 0.13 -26.99 21.55
N ILE A 305 -0.96 -27.68 21.86
CA ILE A 305 -1.05 -28.51 23.08
C ILE A 305 -0.03 -29.67 23.03
N ILE A 306 0.14 -30.28 21.86
CA ILE A 306 1.03 -31.44 21.66
C ILE A 306 2.51 -31.05 21.78
N ASP A 307 2.86 -29.81 21.42
CA ASP A 307 4.24 -29.29 21.52
C ASP A 307 4.64 -28.93 22.95
N ARG A 308 3.69 -28.93 23.89
CA ARG A 308 3.91 -28.55 25.28
C ARG A 308 4.27 -29.76 26.13
N LYS A 309 5.05 -29.49 27.18
CA LYS A 309 5.34 -30.44 28.26
C LYS A 309 4.75 -29.89 29.56
N SER A 310 4.28 -30.79 30.44
CA SER A 310 3.88 -30.40 31.80
C SER A 310 5.01 -29.67 32.51
N VAL A 311 4.69 -28.56 33.17
CA VAL A 311 5.64 -27.77 33.94
C VAL A 311 6.04 -28.56 35.18
N SER A 312 7.30 -28.98 35.24
CA SER A 312 7.84 -29.78 36.35
C SER A 312 9.15 -29.25 36.91
N GLU A 313 9.69 -28.16 36.35
CA GLU A 313 10.95 -27.55 36.77
C GLU A 313 10.67 -26.24 37.51
N PRO A 314 11.19 -26.03 38.73
CA PRO A 314 11.01 -24.79 39.46
C PRO A 314 11.81 -23.63 38.83
N LEU A 315 11.22 -22.43 38.83
CA LEU A 315 11.88 -21.15 38.58
C LEU A 315 12.06 -20.44 39.92
N GLN A 316 13.27 -20.51 40.48
CA GLN A 316 13.55 -19.95 41.80
C GLN A 316 13.58 -18.42 41.76
N THR A 317 12.78 -17.79 42.62
CA THR A 317 12.77 -16.32 42.76
C THR A 317 13.74 -15.85 43.84
N GLY A 318 14.05 -16.71 44.82
CA GLY A 318 14.84 -16.35 45.99
C GLY A 318 14.02 -15.65 47.08
N ILE A 319 12.71 -15.48 46.88
CA ILE A 319 11.79 -14.86 47.85
C ILE A 319 11.05 -15.98 48.56
N LEU A 320 11.32 -16.17 49.86
CA LEU A 320 10.76 -17.26 50.66
C LEU A 320 9.23 -17.32 50.58
N ALA A 321 8.56 -16.17 50.64
CA ALA A 321 7.10 -16.11 50.59
C ALA A 321 6.54 -16.62 49.26
N ILE A 322 7.22 -16.36 48.14
CA ILE A 322 6.81 -16.83 46.81
C ILE A 322 7.19 -18.30 46.66
N ASP A 323 8.46 -18.64 46.87
CA ASP A 323 8.96 -19.99 46.60
C ASP A 323 8.33 -21.07 47.51
N SER A 324 7.78 -20.70 48.68
CA SER A 324 7.09 -21.64 49.60
C SER A 324 5.58 -21.71 49.41
N MET A 325 4.90 -20.57 49.22
CA MET A 325 3.44 -20.53 49.15
C MET A 325 2.91 -20.54 47.71
N PHE A 326 3.64 -19.91 46.78
CA PHE A 326 3.26 -19.70 45.39
C PHE A 326 4.43 -20.01 44.44
N PRO A 327 4.93 -21.27 44.42
CA PRO A 327 6.09 -21.61 43.61
C PRO A 327 5.81 -21.40 42.11
N ILE A 328 6.76 -20.79 41.41
CA ILE A 328 6.67 -20.52 39.97
C ILE A 328 7.43 -21.61 39.22
N GLY A 329 6.81 -22.22 38.20
CA GLY A 329 7.46 -23.19 37.32
C GLY A 329 8.01 -22.57 36.02
N ARG A 330 9.05 -23.19 35.44
CA ARG A 330 9.59 -22.78 34.13
C ARG A 330 8.56 -23.04 33.03
N GLY A 331 8.13 -21.98 32.34
CA GLY A 331 7.06 -22.03 31.33
C GLY A 331 5.65 -21.71 31.88
N GLN A 332 5.53 -21.40 33.17
CA GLN A 332 4.31 -20.87 33.77
C GLN A 332 4.16 -19.37 33.48
N ARG A 333 2.92 -18.88 33.47
CA ARG A 333 2.58 -17.45 33.46
C ARG A 333 2.04 -17.09 34.84
N GLU A 334 2.73 -16.20 35.54
CA GLU A 334 2.35 -15.73 36.87
C GLU A 334 2.11 -14.22 36.83
N LEU A 335 0.94 -13.77 37.29
CA LEU A 335 0.57 -12.36 37.31
C LEU A 335 1.00 -11.74 38.65
N ILE A 336 1.77 -10.67 38.58
CA ILE A 336 2.05 -9.82 39.74
C ILE A 336 1.12 -8.60 39.65
N ILE A 337 0.26 -8.43 40.66
CA ILE A 337 -0.71 -7.34 40.73
C ILE A 337 -0.66 -6.69 42.11
N GLY A 338 -0.69 -5.37 42.15
CA GLY A 338 -0.61 -4.57 43.38
C GLY A 338 -0.92 -3.10 43.11
N ASP A 339 -0.93 -2.30 44.17
CA ASP A 339 -1.12 -0.85 44.09
C ASP A 339 0.18 -0.12 43.74
N ARG A 340 0.10 1.19 43.52
CA ARG A 340 1.30 2.02 43.30
C ARG A 340 2.22 1.93 44.53
N GLN A 341 3.52 1.70 44.28
CA GLN A 341 4.58 1.54 45.30
C GLN A 341 4.50 0.24 46.13
N THR A 342 4.12 -0.88 45.51
CA THR A 342 4.13 -2.23 46.13
C THR A 342 5.30 -3.07 45.67
#